data_AF-A0A535NZQ6-F1
#
_entry.id   AF-A0A535NZQ6-F1
#
_cell.length_a   1.000
_cell.length_b   1.000
_cell.length_c   1.000
_cell.angle_alpha   90.00
_cell.angle_beta   90.00
_cell.angle_gamma   90.00
#
_symmetry.space_group_name_H-M   'P 1'
#
loop_
_entity.id
_entity.type
_entity.pdbx_description
1 polymer ?
#
loop_
_entity_poly.entity_id
_entity_poly.type
_entity_poly.pdbx_seq_one_letter_code
_entity_poly.pdbx_strand_id
1 'polypeptide(L)'
;IVSALNRSIPESSGVTISNAIQTDAAVNPGNSGGALINLQGQLIGIPFAGAENTQTNTQADGVNFAIPSNLVQTVVQQILQQGTT
;
A
#
# COMPACT_ATOMS: atom_id res chain seq x y z
N ILE A 1 11.75 0.33 -4.16
CA ILE A 1 12.06 -1.03 -4.66
C ILE A 1 11.07 -1.99 -4.01
N VAL A 2 10.66 -3.06 -4.69
CA VAL A 2 9.77 -4.07 -4.06
C VAL A 2 10.62 -4.98 -3.18
N SER A 3 10.36 -4.95 -1.87
CA SER A 3 11.11 -5.72 -0.88
C SER A 3 10.44 -7.05 -0.54
N ALA A 4 9.10 -7.10 -0.62
CA ALA A 4 8.31 -8.33 -0.46
C ALA A 4 6.92 -8.18 -1.09
N LEU A 5 6.26 -9.29 -1.33
CA LEU A 5 4.88 -9.37 -1.82
C LEU A 5 4.01 -10.14 -0.82
N ASN A 6 2.69 -10.07 -1.00
CA ASN A 6 1.71 -10.85 -0.25
C ASN A 6 1.73 -10.61 1.26
N ARG A 7 1.98 -9.36 1.69
CA ARG A 7 1.92 -8.99 3.11
C ARG A 7 0.47 -8.85 3.55
N SER A 8 0.19 -9.26 4.78
CA SER A 8 -1.10 -9.06 5.44
C SER A 8 -0.90 -8.01 6.52
N ILE A 9 -1.52 -6.84 6.34
CA ILE A 9 -1.33 -5.67 7.21
C ILE A 9 -2.64 -5.39 7.94
N PRO A 10 -2.70 -5.60 9.27
CA PRO A 10 -3.85 -5.22 10.05
C PRO A 10 -3.88 -3.70 10.23
N GLU A 11 -4.99 -3.07 9.88
CA GLU A 11 -5.23 -1.65 10.10
C GLU A 11 -6.03 -1.42 11.39
N SER A 12 -5.86 -0.24 11.99
CA SER A 12 -6.57 0.17 13.21
C SER A 12 -8.09 0.26 13.04
N SER A 13 -8.57 0.34 11.80
CA SER A 13 -9.99 0.28 11.43
C SER A 13 -10.61 -1.12 11.58
N GLY A 14 -9.82 -2.14 11.93
CA GLY A 14 -10.24 -3.54 11.99
C GLY A 14 -10.23 -4.24 10.63
N VAL A 15 -9.85 -3.55 9.57
CA VAL A 15 -9.67 -4.11 8.23
C VAL A 15 -8.26 -4.66 8.09
N THR A 16 -8.10 -5.82 7.45
CA THR A 16 -6.78 -6.33 7.09
C THR A 16 -6.54 -6.14 5.60
N ILE A 17 -5.53 -5.35 5.24
CA ILE A 17 -5.10 -5.22 3.86
C ILE A 17 -4.30 -6.46 3.51
N SER A 18 -4.95 -7.35 2.76
CA SER A 18 -4.33 -8.56 2.22
C SER A 18 -3.56 -8.24 0.95
N ASN A 19 -2.54 -9.04 0.67
CA ASN A 19 -1.70 -8.95 -0.53
C ASN A 19 -0.94 -7.64 -0.71
N ALA A 20 -0.65 -6.91 0.37
CA ALA A 20 0.11 -5.67 0.30
C ALA A 20 1.53 -5.91 -0.27
N ILE A 21 2.00 -4.94 -1.03
CA ILE A 21 3.38 -4.86 -1.53
C ILE A 21 4.20 -4.18 -0.44
N GLN A 22 5.30 -4.80 -0.01
CA GLN A 22 6.30 -4.13 0.81
C GLN A 22 7.31 -3.44 -0.10
N THR A 23 7.65 -2.20 0.23
CA THR A 23 8.61 -1.37 -0.51
C THR A 23 9.52 -0.63 0.47
N ASP A 24 10.77 -0.46 0.08
CA ASP A 24 11.71 0.43 0.77
C ASP A 24 11.63 1.88 0.27
N ALA A 25 10.83 2.13 -0.78
CA ALA A 25 10.56 3.49 -1.23
C ALA A 25 9.89 4.25 -0.09
N ALA A 26 10.42 5.44 0.22
CA ALA A 26 9.91 6.26 1.29
C ALA A 26 8.40 6.53 1.10
N VAL A 27 7.62 6.35 2.17
CA VAL A 27 6.21 6.75 2.24
C VAL A 27 6.08 7.86 3.25
N ASN A 28 5.68 9.03 2.77
CA ASN A 28 5.58 10.28 3.50
C ASN A 28 4.23 10.93 3.20
N PRO A 29 3.74 11.83 4.08
CA PRO A 29 2.60 12.67 3.74
C PRO A 29 2.81 13.36 2.37
N GLY A 30 1.88 13.15 1.44
CA GLY A 30 1.92 13.71 0.09
C GLY A 30 2.28 12.72 -1.02
N ASN A 31 2.93 11.58 -0.73
CA ASN A 31 3.05 10.48 -1.71
C ASN A 31 2.14 9.28 -1.38
N SER A 32 1.60 9.20 -0.15
CA SER A 32 0.46 8.34 0.16
C SER A 32 -0.73 8.68 -0.73
N GLY A 33 -1.31 7.68 -1.39
CA GLY A 33 -2.36 7.85 -2.41
C GLY A 33 -1.85 8.15 -3.82
N GLY A 34 -0.54 8.35 -4.01
CA GLY A 34 0.10 8.51 -5.31
C GLY A 34 0.40 7.18 -6.02
N ALA A 35 1.29 7.22 -7.01
CA ALA A 35 1.65 6.06 -7.82
C ALA A 35 2.98 5.42 -7.36
N LEU A 36 2.96 4.11 -7.13
CA LEU A 36 4.17 3.28 -7.13
C LEU A 36 4.35 2.68 -8.51
N ILE A 37 5.42 3.05 -9.22
CA ILE A 37 5.70 2.61 -10.60
C ILE A 37 6.97 1.76 -10.69
N ASN A 38 7.00 0.83 -11.64
CA ASN A 38 8.22 0.12 -12.01
C ASN A 38 9.06 0.91 -13.03
N LEU A 39 10.25 0.40 -13.38
CA LEU A 39 11.18 1.05 -14.30
C LEU A 39 10.66 1.17 -15.74
N GLN A 40 9.62 0.40 -16.08
CA GLN A 40 8.90 0.48 -17.35
C GLN A 40 7.78 1.53 -17.33
N GLY A 41 7.62 2.28 -16.23
CA GLY A 41 6.57 3.28 -16.07
C GLY A 41 5.19 2.71 -15.78
N GLN A 42 5.09 1.42 -15.40
CA GLN A 42 3.83 0.77 -15.12
C GLN A 42 3.44 0.94 -13.65
N LEU A 43 2.17 1.25 -13.38
CA LEU A 43 1.61 1.34 -12.03
C LEU A 43 1.52 -0.05 -11.39
N ILE A 44 2.28 -0.26 -10.32
CA ILE A 44 2.30 -1.53 -9.56
C ILE A 44 1.55 -1.45 -8.23
N GLY A 45 1.33 -0.24 -7.69
CA GLY A 45 0.53 -0.08 -6.48
C GLY A 45 0.34 1.37 -6.04
N ILE A 46 -0.39 1.55 -4.93
CA ILE A 46 -0.69 2.83 -4.30
C ILE A 46 -0.09 2.82 -2.88
N PRO A 47 0.96 3.60 -2.59
CA PRO A 47 1.53 3.69 -1.25
C PRO A 47 0.52 4.21 -0.24
N PHE A 48 0.49 3.66 0.97
CA PHE A 48 -0.48 4.08 2.00
C PHE A 48 0.08 4.18 3.42
N ALA A 49 1.03 3.33 3.82
CA ALA A 49 1.56 3.32 5.19
C ALA A 49 3.05 2.96 5.27
N GLY A 50 3.71 3.47 6.31
CA GLY A 50 4.99 2.95 6.81
C GLY A 50 4.74 2.03 8.00
N ALA A 51 5.57 1.00 8.17
CA ALA A 51 5.52 0.18 9.38
C ALA A 51 5.99 1.01 10.59
N GLU A 52 5.43 0.73 11.76
CA GLU A 52 5.94 1.25 13.03
C GLU A 52 6.85 0.23 13.71
N ASN A 53 7.92 0.71 14.33
CA ASN A 53 8.78 -0.08 15.20
C ASN A 53 8.15 -0.13 16.60
N THR A 54 7.68 -1.30 17.01
CA THR A 54 6.90 -1.49 18.25
C THR A 54 7.74 -1.34 19.52
N GLN A 55 9.06 -1.40 19.44
CA GLN A 55 9.94 -1.19 20.59
C GLN A 55 10.20 0.30 20.86
N THR A 56 10.20 1.11 19.81
CA THR A 56 10.57 2.53 19.87
C THR A 56 9.41 3.48 19.64
N ASN A 57 8.26 2.97 19.18
CA ASN A 57 7.10 3.75 18.74
C ASN A 57 7.44 4.81 17.68
N THR A 58 8.43 4.52 16.82
CA THR A 58 8.80 5.37 15.68
C THR A 58 8.54 4.63 14.37
N GLN A 59 8.53 5.36 13.25
CA GLN A 59 8.47 4.72 11.93
C GLN A 59 9.69 3.80 11.74
N ALA A 60 9.45 2.62 11.16
CA ALA A 60 10.49 1.67 10.80
C ALA A 60 11.12 2.10 9.47
N ASP A 61 12.43 2.30 9.49
CA ASP A 61 13.18 2.70 8.30
C ASP A 61 13.12 1.61 7.22
N GLY A 62 12.79 2.01 5.99
CA GLY A 62 12.81 1.13 4.81
C GLY A 62 11.72 0.06 4.78
N VAL A 63 10.72 0.11 5.67
CA VAL A 63 9.58 -0.81 5.66
C VAL A 63 8.29 -0.02 5.42
N ASN A 64 7.85 0.02 4.18
CA ASN A 64 6.61 0.68 3.77
C ASN A 64 5.72 -0.24 2.96
N PHE A 65 4.45 0.14 2.80
CA PHE A 65 3.42 -0.69 2.17
C PHE A 65 2.64 0.06 1.10
N ALA A 66 2.26 -0.69 0.06
CA ALA A 66 1.40 -0.24 -1.02
C ALA A 66 0.29 -1.26 -1.32
N ILE A 67 -0.90 -0.75 -1.67
CA ILE A 67 -2.03 -1.56 -2.16
C ILE A 67 -1.73 -1.94 -3.62
N PRO A 68 -1.80 -3.23 -4.00
CA PRO A 68 -1.57 -3.66 -5.39
C PRO A 68 -2.51 -2.99 -6.39
N SER A 69 -1.99 -2.63 -7.56
CA SER A 69 -2.79 -1.93 -8.59
C SER A 69 -3.97 -2.75 -9.10
N ASN A 70 -3.87 -4.08 -9.15
CA ASN A 70 -4.98 -4.96 -9.52
C ASN A 70 -6.12 -4.94 -8.48
N LEU A 71 -5.81 -4.88 -7.18
CA LEU A 71 -6.83 -4.75 -6.14
C LEU A 71 -7.54 -3.40 -6.25
N VAL A 72 -6.79 -2.32 -6.48
CA VAL A 72 -7.36 -0.98 -6.71
C VAL A 72 -8.30 -0.99 -7.91
N GLN A 73 -7.89 -1.62 -9.03
CA GLN A 73 -8.75 -1.74 -10.21
C GLN A 73 -10.06 -2.47 -9.89
N THR A 74 -10.01 -3.60 -9.17
CA THR A 74 -11.21 -4.33 -8.77
C THR A 74 -12.16 -3.47 -7.94
N VAL A 75 -11.64 -2.76 -6.93
CA VAL A 75 -12.45 -1.89 -6.07
C VAL A 75 -13.05 -0.72 -6.87
N VAL A 76 -12.27 -0.07 -7.73
CA VAL A 76 -12.77 1.01 -8.59
C VAL A 76 -13.90 0.52 -9.50
N GLN A 77 -13.75 -0.67 -10.10
CA GLN A 77 -14.80 -1.25 -10.93
C GLN A 77 -16.08 -1.54 -10.14
N GLN A 78 -15.96 -2.05 -8.90
CA GLN A 78 -17.11 -2.26 -8.01
C GLN A 78 -17.83 -0.95 -7.70
N ILE A 79 -17.09 0.10 -7.33
CA ILE A 79 -17.65 1.42 -7.03
C ILE A 79 -18.37 2.00 -8.26
N LEU A 80 -17.77 1.91 -9.45
CA LEU A 80 -18.37 2.41 -10.69
C LEU A 80 -19.66 1.67 -11.07
N GLN A 81 -19.73 0.36 -10.80
CA GLN A 81 -20.88 -0.47 -11.16
C GLN A 81 -22.01 -0.42 -10.12
N GLN A 82 -21.68 -0.32 -8.84
CA GLN A 82 -22.63 -0.50 -7.73
C GLN A 82 -22.89 0.77 -6.93
N GLY A 83 -22.07 1.82 -7.11
CA GLY A 83 -22.23 3.11 -6.43
C GLY A 83 -21.80 3.12 -4.96
N THR A 84 -21.35 1.99 -4.40
CA THR A 84 -20.88 1.87 -3.02
C THR A 84 -19.72 0.89 -2.91
N THR A 85 -18.83 1.12 -1.96
CA THR A 85 -17.79 0.19 -1.50
C THR A 85 -18.37 -0.97 -0.70
#